data_AF-A0A9D5NYK0-F1
#
_entry.id   AF-A0A9D5NYK0-F1
#
_cell.length_a   1.000
_cell.length_b   1.000
_cell.length_c   1.000
_cell.angle_alpha   90.00
_cell.angle_beta   90.00
_cell.angle_gamma   90.00
#
_symmetry.space_group_name_H-M   'P 1'
#
loop_
_entity.id
_entity.type
_entity.pdbx_description
1 polymer ?
#
loop_
_entity_poly.entity_id
_entity_poly.type
_entity_poly.pdbx_seq_one_letter_code
_entity_poly.pdbx_strand_id
1 'polypeptide(L)'
;MYNERLFENEQFLLKHCSPILLNELRTEIEGIQTYEPYPFGLYQDGVSDRHEIIKVESLGDNWYRYDFYDLGEKGACRIKLVLNSQNEIIISDVEFVEQAE
;
A
#
# COMPACT_ATOMS: atom_id res chain seq x y z
N MET A 1 1.63 3.40 6.78
CA MET A 1 1.84 2.03 6.27
C MET A 1 3.16 1.45 6.76
N TYR A 2 4.34 2.03 6.49
CA TYR A 2 5.61 1.42 6.90
C TYR A 2 6.21 1.87 8.25
N ASN A 3 5.91 3.08 8.75
CA ASN A 3 6.46 3.51 10.04
C ASN A 3 5.90 2.74 11.26
N GLU A 4 4.85 1.91 11.07
CA GLU A 4 4.15 1.19 12.15
C GLU A 4 3.59 -0.20 11.71
N ARG A 5 4.07 -0.79 10.60
CA ARG A 5 3.55 -2.07 10.03
C ARG A 5 2.01 -2.12 9.92
N LEU A 6 1.40 -1.04 9.42
CA LEU A 6 -0.07 -0.88 9.44
C LEU A 6 -0.80 -1.58 8.30
N PHE A 7 -0.07 -2.17 7.35
CA PHE A 7 -0.68 -2.87 6.21
C PHE A 7 -1.25 -4.24 6.56
N GLU A 8 -0.77 -4.87 7.64
CA GLU A 8 -1.31 -6.13 8.17
C GLU A 8 -2.50 -5.91 9.12
N ASN A 9 -2.82 -4.64 9.41
CA ASN A 9 -3.84 -4.26 10.37
C ASN A 9 -5.19 -4.05 9.66
N GLU A 10 -6.07 -5.04 9.75
CA GLU A 10 -7.41 -4.98 9.17
C GLU A 10 -8.20 -3.72 9.60
N GLN A 11 -8.07 -3.29 10.87
CA GLN A 11 -8.74 -2.07 11.34
C GLN A 11 -8.21 -0.81 10.66
N PHE A 12 -6.91 -0.76 10.39
CA PHE A 12 -6.32 0.33 9.61
C PHE A 12 -6.86 0.33 8.18
N LEU A 13 -6.88 -0.83 7.52
CA LEU A 13 -7.40 -0.97 6.17
C LEU A 13 -8.88 -0.57 6.08
N LEU A 14 -9.72 -1.07 6.98
CA LEU A 14 -11.15 -0.72 7.06
C LEU A 14 -11.40 0.77 7.26
N LYS A 15 -10.51 1.44 8.00
CA LYS A 15 -10.63 2.88 8.29
C LYS A 15 -10.09 3.76 7.16
N HIS A 16 -9.02 3.33 6.49
CA HIS A 16 -8.26 4.19 5.58
C HIS A 16 -8.36 3.79 4.11
N CYS A 17 -9.02 2.68 3.76
CA CYS A 17 -9.22 2.25 2.38
C CYS A 17 -10.70 2.27 2.00
N SER A 18 -10.98 2.52 0.72
CA SER A 18 -12.34 2.47 0.20
C SER A 18 -12.88 1.03 0.19
N PRO A 19 -14.20 0.82 0.33
CA PRO A 19 -14.80 -0.50 0.24
C PRO A 19 -14.52 -1.23 -1.08
N ILE A 20 -14.40 -0.48 -2.19
CA ILE A 20 -14.08 -1.02 -3.52
C ILE A 20 -12.66 -1.59 -3.51
N LEU A 21 -11.68 -0.78 -3.08
CA LEU A 21 -10.29 -1.20 -2.95
C LEU A 21 -10.15 -2.41 -2.03
N LEU A 22 -10.82 -2.41 -0.88
CA LEU A 22 -10.79 -3.55 0.04
C LEU A 22 -11.31 -4.85 -0.61
N ASN A 23 -12.31 -4.74 -1.48
CA ASN A 23 -12.86 -5.88 -2.21
C ASN A 23 -11.91 -6.37 -3.31
N GLU A 24 -11.26 -5.46 -4.02
CA GLU A 24 -10.23 -5.78 -5.03
C GLU A 24 -9.05 -6.52 -4.38
N LEU A 25 -8.51 -5.97 -3.28
CA LEU A 25 -7.41 -6.57 -2.54
C LEU A 25 -7.78 -7.98 -2.00
N ARG A 26 -9.02 -8.18 -1.53
CA ARG A 26 -9.50 -9.50 -1.09
C ARG A 26 -9.61 -10.50 -2.25
N THR A 27 -10.10 -10.05 -3.40
CA THR A 27 -10.28 -10.91 -4.59
C THR A 27 -8.92 -11.39 -5.13
N GLU A 28 -7.91 -10.52 -5.10
CA GLU A 28 -6.54 -10.86 -5.48
C GLU A 28 -5.94 -11.93 -4.55
N ILE A 29 -6.17 -11.81 -3.23
CA ILE A 29 -5.74 -12.80 -2.23
C ILE A 29 -6.43 -14.16 -2.44
N GLU A 30 -7.74 -14.18 -2.71
CA GLU A 30 -8.49 -15.44 -2.92
C GLU A 30 -8.10 -16.17 -4.23
N GLY A 31 -7.63 -15.44 -5.25
CA GLY A 31 -7.13 -15.99 -6.51
C GLY A 31 -5.71 -16.55 -6.45
N ILE A 32 -4.92 -16.14 -5.46
CA ILE A 32 -3.52 -16.52 -5.29
C ILE A 32 -3.43 -17.68 -4.28
N GLN A 33 -3.32 -18.92 -4.78
CA GLN A 33 -3.04 -20.12 -3.96
C GLN A 33 -1.59 -20.19 -3.44
N THR A 34 -0.93 -19.06 -3.25
CA THR A 34 0.37 -18.98 -2.61
C THR A 34 0.25 -18.11 -1.38
N TYR A 35 0.59 -18.69 -0.23
CA TYR A 35 0.88 -17.98 1.02
C TYR A 35 1.54 -16.64 0.68
N GLU A 36 0.84 -15.52 0.94
CA GLU A 36 1.32 -14.21 1.41
C GLU A 36 0.17 -13.19 1.24
N PRO A 37 -0.61 -12.93 2.30
CA PRO A 37 -1.93 -12.32 2.17
C PRO A 37 -1.93 -10.79 2.19
N TYR A 38 -0.84 -10.11 1.83
CA TYR A 38 -0.78 -8.66 2.02
C TYR A 38 -0.30 -7.90 0.78
N PRO A 39 -1.18 -7.12 0.13
CA PRO A 39 -0.84 -6.40 -1.09
C PRO A 39 0.32 -5.42 -0.88
N PHE A 40 0.55 -4.95 0.34
CA PHE A 40 1.61 -3.97 0.64
C PHE A 40 2.89 -4.60 1.22
N GLY A 41 3.04 -5.93 1.30
CA GLY A 41 4.32 -6.55 1.62
C GLY A 41 5.01 -6.92 0.31
N LEU A 42 6.08 -6.22 -0.08
CA LEU A 42 6.76 -6.52 -1.35
C LEU A 42 7.86 -7.58 -1.19
N TYR A 43 8.43 -7.72 0.01
CA TYR A 43 9.58 -8.58 0.24
C TYR A 43 9.38 -9.45 1.50
N GLN A 44 9.55 -10.76 1.34
CA GLN A 44 9.47 -11.74 2.44
C GLN A 44 10.73 -11.73 3.33
N ASP A 45 11.89 -11.60 2.70
CA ASP A 45 13.20 -11.53 3.33
C ASP A 45 13.91 -10.31 2.75
N GLY A 46 14.49 -9.48 3.60
CA GLY A 46 15.27 -8.32 3.17
C GLY A 46 16.56 -8.14 3.94
N VAL A 47 17.39 -7.23 3.45
CA VAL A 47 18.76 -7.00 3.95
C VAL A 47 18.81 -6.35 5.33
N SER A 48 17.68 -5.88 5.88
CA SER A 48 17.58 -5.29 7.23
C SER A 48 16.13 -5.23 7.74
N ASP A 49 15.91 -4.83 9.00
CA ASP A 49 14.56 -4.54 9.54
C ASP A 49 14.04 -3.13 9.19
N ARG A 50 14.64 -2.45 8.20
CA ARG A 50 14.30 -1.06 7.88
C ARG A 50 12.98 -0.97 7.13
N HIS A 51 12.00 -0.29 7.74
CA HIS A 51 10.75 0.10 7.11
C HIS A 51 10.52 1.60 7.27
N GLU A 52 10.47 2.35 6.18
CA GLU A 52 10.27 3.81 6.23
C GLU A 52 9.76 4.35 4.89
N ILE A 53 9.03 5.46 4.92
CA ILE A 53 8.76 6.26 3.72
C ILE A 53 9.94 7.18 3.47
N ILE A 54 10.49 7.14 2.25
CA ILE A 54 11.66 7.92 1.83
C ILE A 54 11.21 9.22 1.18
N LYS A 55 10.21 9.15 0.31
CA LYS A 55 9.77 10.26 -0.53
C LYS A 55 8.28 10.15 -0.79
N VAL A 56 7.60 11.29 -0.85
CA VAL A 56 6.22 11.39 -1.35
C VAL A 56 6.18 12.49 -2.40
N GLU A 57 5.54 12.23 -3.53
CA GLU A 57 5.32 13.18 -4.61
C GLU A 57 3.87 13.14 -5.09
N SER A 58 3.29 14.32 -5.35
CA SER A 58 1.98 14.41 -5.99
C SER A 58 2.13 14.24 -7.50
N LEU A 59 1.29 13.40 -8.09
CA LEU A 59 1.26 13.13 -9.53
C LEU A 59 0.13 13.88 -10.26
N GLY A 60 -0.72 14.62 -9.54
CA GLY A 60 -1.95 15.21 -10.06
C GLY A 60 -3.14 14.24 -9.97
N ASP A 61 -4.36 14.73 -10.21
CA ASP A 61 -5.61 13.92 -10.21
C ASP A 61 -5.81 13.06 -8.94
N ASN A 62 -5.39 13.61 -7.81
CA ASN A 62 -5.36 12.98 -6.49
C ASN A 62 -4.47 11.73 -6.37
N TRP A 63 -3.62 11.49 -7.35
CA TRP A 63 -2.59 10.46 -7.29
C TRP A 63 -1.34 10.98 -6.58
N TYR A 64 -0.74 10.09 -5.81
CA TYR A 64 0.50 10.31 -5.10
C TYR A 64 1.38 9.10 -5.28
N ARG A 65 2.67 9.31 -5.52
CA ARG A 65 3.67 8.26 -5.42
C ARG A 65 4.40 8.40 -4.10
N TYR A 66 4.65 7.28 -3.45
CA TYR A 66 5.60 7.21 -2.36
C TYR A 66 6.66 6.16 -2.63
N ASP A 67 7.90 6.52 -2.36
CA ASP A 67 9.04 5.61 -2.34
C ASP A 67 9.31 5.22 -0.87
N PHE A 68 9.66 3.97 -0.62
CA PHE A 68 9.83 3.43 0.72
C PHE A 68 10.96 2.41 0.79
N TYR A 69 11.38 2.09 2.01
CA TYR A 69 12.10 0.86 2.31
C TYR A 69 11.13 -0.14 2.94
N ASP A 70 11.25 -1.41 2.52
CA ASP A 70 10.59 -2.55 3.13
C ASP A 70 11.62 -3.66 3.33
N LEU A 71 11.90 -4.02 4.58
CA LEU A 71 13.04 -4.86 4.96
C LEU A 71 14.40 -4.40 4.38
N GLY A 72 14.59 -3.08 4.23
CA GLY A 72 15.78 -2.48 3.63
C GLY A 72 15.84 -2.52 2.10
N GLU A 73 14.91 -3.20 1.45
CA GLU A 73 14.73 -3.13 0.00
C GLU A 73 13.96 -1.88 -0.37
N LYS A 74 14.41 -1.17 -1.40
CA LYS A 74 13.70 0.03 -1.87
C LYS A 74 12.47 -0.42 -2.64
N GLY A 75 11.35 0.29 -2.50
CA GLY A 75 10.12 0.06 -3.26
C GLY A 75 9.44 1.38 -3.62
N ALA A 76 8.44 1.29 -4.49
CA ALA A 76 7.59 2.42 -4.85
C ALA A 76 6.14 1.98 -5.10
N CYS A 77 5.19 2.78 -4.63
CA CYS A 77 3.76 2.58 -4.88
C CYS A 77 3.14 3.91 -5.30
N ARG A 78 2.02 3.82 -6.02
CA ARG A 78 1.11 4.93 -6.24
C ARG A 78 -0.18 4.66 -5.50
N ILE A 79 -0.77 5.70 -4.94
CA ILE A 79 -2.07 5.65 -4.29
C ILE A 79 -2.93 6.81 -4.77
N LYS A 80 -4.23 6.56 -4.87
CA LYS A 80 -5.22 7.60 -5.13
C LYS A 80 -5.97 7.96 -3.86
N LEU A 81 -5.92 9.23 -3.48
CA LEU A 81 -6.60 9.72 -2.29
C LEU A 81 -7.93 10.39 -2.65
N VAL A 82 -9.00 10.11 -1.90
CA VAL A 82 -10.32 10.76 -2.09
C VAL A 82 -10.93 11.10 -0.74
N LEU A 83 -11.95 11.96 -0.75
CA LEU A 83 -12.81 12.17 0.42
C LEU A 83 -13.91 11.11 0.45
N ASN A 84 -14.10 10.49 1.61
CA ASN A 84 -15.26 9.63 1.86
C ASN A 84 -16.53 10.47 2.16
N SER A 85 -17.67 9.83 2.43
CA SER A 85 -18.92 10.51 2.75
C SER A 85 -18.91 11.25 4.10
N GLN A 86 -17.88 11.02 4.92
CA GLN A 86 -17.61 11.71 6.19
C GLN A 86 -16.58 12.83 6.06
N ASN A 87 -16.14 13.17 4.84
CA ASN A 87 -15.08 14.15 4.54
C ASN A 87 -13.69 13.79 5.10
N GLU A 88 -13.40 12.49 5.26
CA GLU A 88 -12.09 11.99 5.64
C GLU A 88 -11.31 11.54 4.40
N ILE A 89 -9.99 11.72 4.43
CA ILE A 89 -9.10 11.27 3.35
C ILE A 89 -8.89 9.76 3.47
N ILE A 90 -9.23 9.04 2.41
CA ILE A 90 -9.05 7.59 2.29
C ILE A 90 -8.31 7.23 1.00
N ILE A 91 -7.69 6.06 0.99
CA ILE A 91 -7.07 5.44 -0.18
C ILE A 91 -8.17 4.76 -1.00
N SER A 92 -8.38 5.23 -2.21
CA SER A 92 -9.37 4.66 -3.14
C SER A 92 -8.79 3.64 -4.11
N ASP A 93 -7.49 3.71 -4.37
CA ASP A 93 -6.82 2.92 -5.39
C ASP A 93 -5.32 2.79 -5.06
N VAL A 94 -4.68 1.72 -5.52
CA VAL A 94 -3.25 1.45 -5.35
C VAL A 94 -2.66 0.81 -6.61
N GLU A 95 -1.49 1.30 -7.03
CA GLU A 95 -0.68 0.67 -8.07
C GLU A 95 0.72 0.38 -7.53
N PHE A 96 1.17 -0.87 -7.62
CA PHE A 96 2.56 -1.22 -7.36
C PHE A 96 3.41 -0.81 -8.55
N VAL A 97 4.50 -0.10 -8.28
CA VAL A 97 5.45 0.29 -9.33
C VAL A 97 6.53 -0.78 -9.37
N GLU A 98 6.51 -1.62 -10.40
CA GLU A 98 7.64 -2.50 -10.69
C GLU A 98 8.90 -1.64 -10.87
N GLN A 99 9.97 -1.99 -10.17
CA GLN A 99 11.24 -1.33 -10.36
C GLN A 99 11.76 -1.70 -11.75
N ALA A 100 11.96 -0.71 -12.61
CA ALA A 100 12.74 -0.90 -13.82
C ALA A 100 14.18 -1.26 -13.41
N GLU A 101 14.66 -2.39 -13.90
CA GLU A 101 16.04 -2.91 -13.74
C GLU A 101 17.13 -1.88 -14.12
#